data_AF-A0A3C0NH80-F1
#
_entry.id   AF-A0A3C0NH80-F1
#
_cell.length_a   1.000
_cell.length_b   1.000
_cell.length_c   1.000
_cell.angle_alpha   90.00
_cell.angle_beta   90.00
_cell.angle_gamma   90.00
#
_symmetry.space_group_name_H-M   'P 1'
#
loop_
_entity.id
_entity.type
_entity.pdbx_description
1 polymer ?
#
loop_
_entity_poly.entity_id
_entity_poly.type
_entity_poly.pdbx_seq_one_letter_code
_entity_poly.pdbx_strand_id
1 'polypeptide(L)'
;MPKIQILWIVLGWRSFLFLIELGAGIWSHSLSLLAASGHLFSDLVNLGLTLIVTWLVDCKSEEGVIFEYRGIEIWVAIANGISLIFLSFLIAREAIEHLQTPEPLQGLPMLIVAGLSLLINGYSIKLLHENSHRDLNFRAIFLHGVADAASSFSVMVSAVVIYFCNWLWADAIVSLLVATILILSAVSLMRDSLQAMK
;
A
#
# COMPACT_ATOMS: atom_id res chain seq x y z
N MET A 1 16.91 11.66 -17.02
CA MET A 1 15.76 12.43 -16.50
C MET A 1 16.08 12.87 -15.09
N PRO A 2 15.76 14.10 -14.68
CA PRO A 2 15.96 14.55 -13.30
C PRO A 2 15.14 13.68 -12.34
N LYS A 3 15.75 13.24 -11.23
CA LYS A 3 15.16 12.30 -10.25
C LYS A 3 13.77 12.73 -9.77
N ILE A 4 13.55 14.03 -9.62
CA ILE A 4 12.27 14.62 -9.22
C ILE A 4 11.12 14.34 -10.21
N GLN A 5 11.38 14.36 -11.52
CA GLN A 5 10.33 14.09 -12.52
C GLN A 5 9.81 12.66 -12.43
N ILE A 6 10.68 11.69 -12.15
CA ILE A 6 10.29 10.29 -11.99
C ILE A 6 9.41 10.12 -10.75
N LEU A 7 9.76 10.78 -9.63
CA LEU A 7 8.97 10.72 -8.39
C LEU A 7 7.57 11.30 -8.58
N TRP A 8 7.41 12.41 -9.31
CA TRP A 8 6.09 12.96 -9.64
C TRP A 8 5.23 12.01 -10.47
N ILE A 9 5.84 11.32 -11.45
CA ILE A 9 5.12 10.34 -12.27
C ILE A 9 4.65 9.16 -11.42
N VAL A 10 5.52 8.62 -10.57
CA VAL A 10 5.19 7.50 -9.66
C VAL A 10 4.09 7.90 -8.68
N LEU A 11 4.19 9.11 -8.10
CA LEU A 11 3.16 9.65 -7.20
C LEU A 11 1.81 9.80 -7.90
N GLY A 12 1.80 10.29 -9.15
CA GLY A 12 0.59 10.41 -9.95
C GLY A 12 -0.08 9.05 -10.22
N TRP A 13 0.72 8.04 -10.59
CA TRP A 13 0.22 6.69 -10.83
C TRP A 13 -0.31 6.02 -9.57
N ARG A 14 0.42 6.11 -8.45
CA ARG A 14 -0.02 5.59 -7.14
C ARG A 14 -1.30 6.29 -6.65
N SER A 15 -1.41 7.61 -6.85
CA SER A 15 -2.60 8.37 -6.47
C SER A 15 -3.81 7.95 -7.30
N PHE A 16 -3.61 7.73 -8.59
CA PHE A 16 -4.67 7.22 -9.48
C PHE A 16 -5.18 5.86 -9.02
N LEU A 17 -4.28 4.93 -8.71
CA LEU A 17 -4.66 3.62 -8.19
C LEU A 17 -5.35 3.69 -6.83
N PHE A 18 -4.83 4.51 -5.92
CA PHE A 18 -5.46 4.72 -4.62
C PHE A 18 -6.92 5.16 -4.76
N LEU A 19 -7.21 6.12 -5.64
CA LEU A 19 -8.58 6.60 -5.86
C LEU A 19 -9.47 5.52 -6.48
N ILE A 20 -8.94 4.72 -7.40
CA ILE A 20 -9.68 3.61 -8.01
C ILE A 20 -9.99 2.53 -6.98
N GLU A 21 -9.00 2.07 -6.21
CA GLU A 21 -9.18 1.03 -5.19
C GLU A 21 -10.10 1.49 -4.07
N LEU A 22 -9.93 2.73 -3.58
CA LEU A 22 -10.78 3.28 -2.55
C LEU A 22 -12.23 3.44 -3.05
N GLY A 23 -12.41 4.02 -4.23
CA GLY A 23 -13.73 4.22 -4.82
C GLY A 23 -14.44 2.90 -5.12
N ALA A 24 -13.73 1.94 -5.70
CA ALA A 24 -14.28 0.61 -5.98
C ALA A 24 -14.52 -0.19 -4.70
N GLY A 25 -13.67 -0.08 -3.68
CA GLY A 25 -13.86 -0.72 -2.38
C GLY A 25 -15.13 -0.24 -1.69
N ILE A 26 -15.35 1.08 -1.63
CA ILE A 26 -16.57 1.67 -1.09
C ILE A 26 -17.79 1.25 -1.91
N TRP A 27 -17.72 1.33 -3.24
CA TRP A 27 -18.88 1.03 -4.10
C TRP A 27 -19.24 -0.46 -4.12
N SER A 28 -18.24 -1.34 -4.10
CA SER A 28 -18.46 -2.79 -4.10
C SER A 28 -18.71 -3.39 -2.72
N HIS A 29 -18.55 -2.61 -1.65
CA HIS A 29 -18.49 -3.09 -0.26
C HIS A 29 -17.38 -4.11 0.00
N SER A 30 -16.26 -4.03 -0.76
CA SER A 30 -15.11 -4.92 -0.59
C SER A 30 -14.14 -4.40 0.45
N LEU A 31 -14.03 -5.14 1.56
CA LEU A 31 -13.11 -4.82 2.65
C LEU A 31 -11.66 -5.04 2.23
N SER A 32 -11.40 -5.99 1.34
CA SER A 32 -10.03 -6.27 0.87
C SER A 32 -9.50 -5.17 -0.07
N LEU A 33 -10.36 -4.57 -0.90
CA LEU A 33 -10.01 -3.36 -1.66
C LEU A 33 -9.79 -2.14 -0.76
N LEU A 34 -10.61 -1.97 0.28
CA LEU A 34 -10.39 -0.91 1.26
C LEU A 34 -9.04 -1.08 1.96
N ALA A 35 -8.67 -2.31 2.33
CA ALA A 35 -7.37 -2.61 2.92
C ALA A 35 -6.22 -2.29 1.96
N ALA A 36 -6.33 -2.71 0.69
CA ALA A 36 -5.33 -2.42 -0.34
C ALA A 36 -5.17 -0.91 -0.57
N SER A 37 -6.28 -0.15 -0.60
CA SER A 37 -6.23 1.31 -0.70
C SER A 37 -5.52 1.96 0.49
N GLY A 38 -5.66 1.40 1.70
CA GLY A 38 -4.94 1.85 2.89
C GLY A 38 -3.43 1.70 2.76
N HIS A 39 -2.95 0.59 2.17
CA HIS A 39 -1.53 0.41 1.87
C HIS A 39 -1.04 1.49 0.90
N LEU A 40 -1.77 1.70 -0.20
CA LEU A 40 -1.42 2.70 -1.21
C LEU A 40 -1.40 4.12 -0.62
N PHE A 41 -2.30 4.43 0.30
CA PHE A 41 -2.29 5.71 1.01
C PHE A 41 -1.01 5.91 1.83
N SER A 42 -0.56 4.89 2.56
CA SER A 42 0.70 4.93 3.29
C SER A 42 1.90 5.18 2.37
N ASP A 43 1.92 4.54 1.20
CA ASP A 43 2.95 4.77 0.19
C ASP A 43 2.93 6.22 -0.32
N LEU A 44 1.75 6.80 -0.53
CA LEU A 44 1.60 8.19 -0.93
C LEU A 44 2.12 9.16 0.13
N VAL A 45 1.87 8.89 1.41
CA VAL A 45 2.41 9.69 2.52
C VAL A 45 3.94 9.65 2.52
N ASN A 46 4.53 8.45 2.40
CA ASN A 46 5.98 8.28 2.40
C ASN A 46 6.63 8.92 1.16
N LEU A 47 6.05 8.74 -0.03
CA LEU A 47 6.54 9.34 -1.27
C LEU A 47 6.40 10.86 -1.27
N GLY A 48 5.27 11.39 -0.79
CA GLY A 48 5.02 12.82 -0.69
C GLY A 48 6.03 13.50 0.25
N LEU A 49 6.30 12.89 1.41
CA LEU A 49 7.30 13.39 2.34
C LEU A 49 8.71 13.36 1.74
N THR A 50 9.09 12.24 1.11
CA THR A 50 10.38 12.07 0.42
C THR A 50 10.59 13.16 -0.64
N LEU A 51 9.53 13.49 -1.38
CA LEU A 51 9.55 14.52 -2.41
C LEU A 51 9.72 15.92 -1.82
N ILE A 52 9.04 16.24 -0.72
CA ILE A 52 9.20 17.52 -0.01
C ILE A 52 10.63 17.68 0.49
N VAL A 53 11.19 16.65 1.15
CA VAL A 53 12.57 16.68 1.66
C VAL A 53 13.57 16.86 0.51
N THR A 54 13.43 16.10 -0.56
CA THR A 54 14.32 16.20 -1.73
C THR A 54 14.26 17.59 -2.37
N TRP A 55 13.06 18.15 -2.53
CA TRP A 55 12.87 19.49 -3.10
C TRP A 55 13.50 20.58 -2.22
N LEU A 56 13.38 20.47 -0.90
CA LEU A 56 13.97 21.44 0.04
C LEU A 56 15.50 21.39 0.03
N VAL A 57 16.09 20.19 -0.04
CA VAL A 57 17.55 20.02 -0.13
C VAL A 57 18.10 20.59 -1.44
N ASP A 58 17.41 20.36 -2.57
CA ASP A 58 17.80 20.93 -3.85
C ASP A 58 17.67 22.47 -3.85
N CYS A 59 16.75 23.04 -3.08
CA CYS A 59 16.58 24.50 -2.94
C CYS A 59 17.52 25.15 -1.91
N LYS A 60 17.95 24.44 -0.86
CA LYS A 60 18.80 24.97 0.22
C LYS A 60 20.00 24.07 0.44
N SER A 61 21.18 24.56 0.05
CA SER A 61 22.46 23.88 0.23
C SER A 61 23.06 24.14 1.63
N GLU A 62 22.32 23.87 2.70
CA GLU A 62 22.82 23.98 4.08
C GLU A 62 22.57 22.68 4.88
N GLU A 63 23.62 22.11 5.45
CA GLU A 63 23.58 20.85 6.21
C GLU A 63 22.63 20.89 7.43
N GLY A 64 22.38 22.08 7.99
CA GLY A 64 21.44 22.28 9.10
C GLY A 64 19.97 22.02 8.74
N VAL A 65 19.60 22.21 7.47
CA VAL A 65 18.23 21.95 6.97
C VAL A 65 17.92 20.46 6.99
N ILE A 66 18.88 19.57 6.76
CA ILE A 66 18.63 18.12 6.75
C ILE A 66 18.31 17.62 8.16
N PHE A 67 18.93 18.20 9.20
CA PHE A 67 18.76 17.73 10.58
C PHE A 67 17.38 18.12 11.18
N GLU A 68 16.88 19.32 10.88
CA GLU A 68 15.55 19.76 11.37
C GLU A 68 14.40 18.94 10.77
N TYR A 69 14.48 18.55 9.49
CA TYR A 69 13.39 17.85 8.80
C TYR A 69 13.34 16.35 9.12
N ARG A 70 14.46 15.76 9.55
CA ARG A 70 14.52 14.35 9.97
C ARG A 70 13.61 14.07 11.17
N GLY A 71 13.46 15.04 12.08
CA GLY A 71 12.52 14.93 13.20
C GLY A 71 11.06 14.89 12.75
N ILE A 72 10.69 15.72 11.78
CA ILE A 72 9.33 15.74 11.19
C ILE A 72 9.04 14.41 10.49
N GLU A 73 10.00 13.87 9.76
CA GLU A 73 9.86 12.59 9.06
C GLU A 73 9.54 11.43 10.01
N ILE A 74 10.24 11.35 11.14
CA ILE A 74 10.00 10.33 12.15
C ILE A 74 8.58 10.46 12.73
N TRP A 75 8.12 11.67 13.06
CA TRP A 75 6.75 11.88 13.57
C TRP A 75 5.67 11.53 12.54
N VAL A 76 5.89 11.87 11.26
CA VAL A 76 4.97 11.51 10.17
C VAL A 76 4.91 9.99 10.00
N ALA A 77 6.05 9.31 9.99
CA ALA A 77 6.10 7.86 9.86
C ALA A 77 5.41 7.13 11.04
N ILE A 78 5.61 7.63 12.27
CA ILE A 78 4.91 7.12 13.46
C ILE A 78 3.40 7.34 13.34
N ALA A 79 2.95 8.55 12.98
CA ALA A 79 1.53 8.86 12.82
C ALA A 79 0.87 8.01 11.71
N ASN A 80 1.58 7.80 10.60
CA ASN A 80 1.15 6.94 9.51
C ASN A 80 1.03 5.47 9.98
N GLY A 81 2.03 4.97 10.71
CA GLY A 81 1.99 3.63 11.30
C GLY A 81 0.80 3.42 12.25
N ILE A 82 0.54 4.37 13.14
CA ILE A 82 -0.63 4.33 14.03
C ILE A 82 -1.94 4.33 13.22
N SER A 83 -2.04 5.17 12.19
CA SER A 83 -3.22 5.25 11.32
C SER A 83 -3.48 3.93 10.59
N LEU A 84 -2.43 3.29 10.08
CA LEU A 84 -2.53 1.98 9.43
C LEU A 84 -2.97 0.87 10.39
N ILE A 85 -2.41 0.84 11.61
CA ILE A 85 -2.83 -0.13 12.64
C ILE A 85 -4.31 0.06 12.97
N PHE A 86 -4.74 1.30 13.16
CA PHE A 86 -6.14 1.64 13.42
C PHE A 86 -7.06 1.18 12.28
N LEU A 87 -6.73 1.55 11.03
CA LEU A 87 -7.48 1.14 9.85
C LEU A 87 -7.55 -0.39 9.71
N SER A 88 -6.44 -1.08 9.94
CA SER A 88 -6.36 -2.54 9.86
C SER A 88 -7.24 -3.22 10.90
N PHE A 89 -7.32 -2.66 12.12
CA PHE A 89 -8.20 -3.19 13.16
C PHE A 89 -9.68 -2.99 12.80
N LEU A 90 -10.05 -1.85 12.22
CA LEU A 90 -11.42 -1.61 11.72
C LEU A 90 -11.80 -2.62 10.64
N ILE A 91 -10.92 -2.82 9.65
CA ILE A 91 -11.13 -3.79 8.57
C ILE A 91 -11.22 -5.22 9.11
N ALA A 92 -10.35 -5.59 10.05
CA ALA A 92 -10.37 -6.93 10.64
C ALA A 92 -11.67 -7.18 11.43
N ARG A 93 -12.16 -6.18 12.18
CA ARG A 93 -13.43 -6.27 12.89
C ARG A 93 -14.59 -6.47 11.91
N GLU A 94 -14.67 -5.65 10.87
CA GLU A 94 -15.72 -5.73 9.85
C GLU A 94 -15.66 -7.05 9.08
N ALA A 95 -14.46 -7.55 8.78
CA ALA A 95 -14.28 -8.83 8.12
C ALA A 95 -14.77 -10.00 8.98
N ILE A 96 -14.54 -9.97 10.30
CA ILE A 96 -15.09 -10.97 11.22
C ILE A 96 -16.63 -10.93 11.22
N GLU A 97 -17.23 -9.75 11.16
CA GLU A 97 -18.68 -9.58 11.06
C GLU A 97 -19.21 -10.15 9.73
N HIS A 98 -18.58 -9.83 8.60
CA HIS A 98 -18.94 -10.37 7.28
C HIS A 98 -18.82 -11.90 7.19
N LEU A 99 -17.95 -12.55 7.98
CA LEU A 99 -17.90 -14.02 8.06
C LEU A 99 -19.15 -14.62 8.74
N GLN A 100 -19.77 -13.89 9.67
CA GLN A 100 -20.95 -14.33 10.41
C GLN A 100 -22.24 -13.95 9.67
N THR A 101 -22.27 -12.75 9.10
CA THR A 101 -23.39 -12.19 8.35
C THR A 101 -22.90 -11.68 7.00
N PRO A 102 -22.84 -12.54 5.97
CA PRO A 102 -22.32 -12.16 4.66
C PRO A 102 -23.14 -11.04 4.02
N GLU A 103 -22.51 -9.90 3.76
CA GLU A 103 -23.11 -8.79 3.05
C GLU A 103 -22.98 -8.94 1.52
N PRO A 104 -23.96 -8.47 0.74
CA PRO A 104 -23.89 -8.52 -0.71
C PRO A 104 -22.73 -7.67 -1.26
N LEU A 105 -21.79 -8.33 -1.92
CA LEU A 105 -20.58 -7.72 -2.50
C LEU A 105 -20.60 -7.82 -4.03
N GLN A 106 -20.17 -6.76 -4.71
CA GLN A 106 -20.08 -6.76 -6.17
C GLN A 106 -18.72 -7.29 -6.65
N GLY A 107 -18.68 -8.57 -7.04
CA GLY A 107 -17.43 -9.23 -7.45
C GLY A 107 -16.81 -8.70 -8.75
N LEU A 108 -17.61 -8.17 -9.70
CA LEU A 108 -17.10 -7.74 -11.02
C LEU A 108 -16.25 -6.45 -10.94
N PRO A 109 -16.70 -5.35 -10.30
CA PRO A 109 -15.85 -4.19 -10.05
C PRO A 109 -14.58 -4.55 -9.28
N MET A 110 -14.71 -5.41 -8.27
CA MET A 110 -13.59 -5.91 -7.47
C MET A 110 -12.55 -6.63 -8.33
N LEU A 111 -13.00 -7.50 -9.25
CA LEU A 111 -12.14 -8.26 -10.15
C LEU A 111 -11.38 -7.35 -11.12
N ILE A 112 -12.06 -6.37 -11.72
CA ILE A 112 -11.44 -5.42 -12.66
C ILE A 112 -10.32 -4.64 -11.97
N VAL A 113 -10.60 -4.11 -10.78
CA VAL A 113 -9.63 -3.29 -10.04
C VAL A 113 -8.46 -4.14 -9.54
N ALA A 114 -8.73 -5.31 -8.94
CA ALA A 114 -7.67 -6.21 -8.49
C ALA A 114 -6.78 -6.69 -9.65
N GLY A 115 -7.38 -6.96 -10.82
CA GLY A 115 -6.65 -7.29 -12.03
C GLY A 115 -5.74 -6.15 -12.52
N LEU A 116 -6.23 -4.91 -12.50
CA LEU A 116 -5.44 -3.73 -12.84
C LEU A 116 -4.24 -3.56 -11.89
N SER A 117 -4.47 -3.67 -10.58
CA SER A 117 -3.40 -3.56 -9.58
C SER A 117 -2.36 -4.66 -9.73
N LEU A 118 -2.79 -5.90 -9.98
CA LEU A 118 -1.88 -7.01 -10.24
C LEU A 118 -1.03 -6.79 -11.50
N LEU A 119 -1.62 -6.29 -12.59
CA LEU A 119 -0.87 -5.99 -13.82
C LEU A 119 0.22 -4.94 -13.58
N ILE A 120 -0.07 -3.93 -12.80
CA ILE A 120 0.86 -2.84 -12.49
C ILE A 120 1.99 -3.32 -11.60
N ASN A 121 1.67 -4.06 -10.55
CA ASN A 121 2.66 -4.63 -9.64
C ASN A 121 3.53 -5.65 -10.39
N GLY A 122 2.93 -6.50 -11.23
CA GLY A 122 3.65 -7.44 -12.10
C GLY A 122 4.59 -6.76 -13.09
N TYR A 123 4.16 -5.66 -13.72
CA TYR A 123 5.01 -4.88 -14.62
C TYR A 123 6.21 -4.26 -13.87
N SER A 124 5.97 -3.74 -12.66
CA SER A 124 7.01 -3.17 -11.80
C SER A 124 8.05 -4.23 -11.42
N ILE A 125 7.62 -5.42 -10.99
CA ILE A 125 8.51 -6.55 -10.67
C ILE A 125 9.36 -6.96 -11.87
N LYS A 126 8.74 -7.08 -13.06
CA LYS A 126 9.45 -7.47 -14.29
C LYS A 126 10.57 -6.49 -14.63
N LEU A 127 10.33 -5.19 -14.48
CA LEU A 127 11.32 -4.14 -14.72
C LEU A 127 12.48 -4.18 -13.71
N LEU A 128 12.19 -4.55 -12.46
CA LEU A 128 13.16 -4.61 -11.36
C LEU A 128 13.96 -5.92 -11.35
N HIS A 129 13.46 -6.99 -11.95
CA HIS A 129 14.05 -8.33 -11.87
C HIS A 129 15.50 -8.36 -12.36
N GLU A 130 15.80 -7.76 -13.52
CA GLU A 130 17.16 -7.77 -14.10
C GLU A 130 18.19 -7.01 -13.24
N ASN A 131 17.75 -6.00 -12.49
CA ASN A 131 18.61 -5.17 -11.63
C ASN A 131 18.66 -5.65 -10.17
N SER A 132 17.74 -6.53 -9.75
CA SER A 132 17.61 -7.01 -8.37
C SER A 132 18.76 -7.89 -7.88
N HIS A 133 19.51 -8.52 -8.79
CA HIS A 133 20.62 -9.41 -8.45
C HIS A 133 21.93 -8.70 -8.10
N ARG A 134 22.03 -7.39 -8.38
CA ARG A 134 23.30 -6.65 -8.29
C ARG A 134 23.39 -5.73 -7.07
N ASP A 135 22.27 -5.42 -6.43
CA ASP A 135 22.21 -4.43 -5.35
C ASP A 135 21.14 -4.83 -4.31
N LEU A 136 21.51 -4.76 -3.03
CA LEU A 136 20.62 -5.05 -1.90
C LEU A 136 19.43 -4.09 -1.84
N ASN A 137 19.61 -2.82 -2.23
CA ASN A 137 18.53 -1.84 -2.27
C ASN A 137 17.50 -2.22 -3.35
N PHE A 138 17.95 -2.63 -4.53
CA PHE A 138 17.05 -3.12 -5.59
C PHE A 138 16.35 -4.41 -5.18
N ARG A 139 17.04 -5.29 -4.43
CA ARG A 139 16.43 -6.50 -3.89
C ARG A 139 15.30 -6.19 -2.88
N ALA A 140 15.47 -5.18 -2.03
CA ALA A 140 14.44 -4.76 -1.09
C ALA A 140 13.18 -4.24 -1.82
N ILE A 141 13.37 -3.37 -2.83
CA ILE A 141 12.28 -2.85 -3.66
C ILE A 141 11.57 -3.98 -4.43
N PHE A 142 12.34 -4.94 -4.96
CA PHE A 142 11.80 -6.11 -5.64
C PHE A 142 10.94 -6.98 -4.70
N LEU A 143 11.44 -7.29 -3.50
CA LEU A 143 10.71 -8.10 -2.52
C LEU A 143 9.42 -7.41 -2.05
N HIS A 144 9.46 -6.09 -1.85
CA HIS A 144 8.27 -5.31 -1.53
C HIS A 144 7.25 -5.37 -2.67
N GLY A 145 7.68 -5.17 -3.92
CA GLY A 145 6.82 -5.31 -5.09
C GLY A 145 6.20 -6.71 -5.23
N VAL A 146 6.95 -7.78 -4.90
CA VAL A 146 6.43 -9.16 -4.86
C VAL A 146 5.34 -9.31 -3.80
N ALA A 147 5.50 -8.70 -2.61
CA ALA A 147 4.48 -8.71 -1.57
C ALA A 147 3.20 -7.97 -2.03
N ASP A 148 3.34 -6.81 -2.67
CA ASP A 148 2.24 -6.04 -3.24
C ASP A 148 1.49 -6.86 -4.31
N ALA A 149 2.22 -7.52 -5.22
CA ALA A 149 1.61 -8.38 -6.24
C ALA A 149 0.91 -9.60 -5.63
N ALA A 150 1.48 -10.22 -4.59
CA ALA A 150 0.86 -11.33 -3.90
C ALA A 150 -0.44 -10.91 -3.19
N SER A 151 -0.47 -9.70 -2.62
CA SER A 151 -1.66 -9.09 -2.04
C SER A 151 -2.73 -8.86 -3.12
N SER A 152 -2.41 -8.17 -4.22
CA SER A 152 -3.35 -7.93 -5.33
C SER A 152 -3.85 -9.24 -5.94
N PHE A 153 -3.00 -10.27 -6.05
CA PHE A 153 -3.38 -11.59 -6.53
C PHE A 153 -4.39 -12.25 -5.59
N SER A 154 -4.18 -12.16 -4.28
CA SER A 154 -5.11 -12.71 -3.28
C SER A 154 -6.50 -12.06 -3.38
N VAL A 155 -6.55 -10.73 -3.57
CA VAL A 155 -7.79 -9.99 -3.82
C VAL A 155 -8.44 -10.44 -5.13
N MET A 156 -7.66 -10.59 -6.20
CA MET A 156 -8.18 -11.05 -7.50
C MET A 156 -8.79 -12.46 -7.41
N VAL A 157 -8.13 -13.40 -6.73
CA VAL A 157 -8.65 -14.76 -6.52
C VAL A 157 -9.95 -14.71 -5.74
N SER A 158 -10.04 -13.89 -4.69
CA SER A 158 -11.29 -13.68 -3.94
C SER A 158 -12.41 -13.15 -4.83
N ALA A 159 -12.12 -12.15 -5.67
CA ALA A 159 -13.09 -11.59 -6.60
C ALA A 159 -13.61 -12.61 -7.62
N VAL A 160 -12.74 -13.48 -8.15
CA VAL A 160 -13.14 -14.59 -9.04
C VAL A 160 -14.07 -15.57 -8.31
N VAL A 161 -13.71 -15.97 -7.10
CA VAL A 161 -14.51 -16.88 -6.27
C VAL A 161 -15.88 -16.27 -5.95
N ILE A 162 -15.95 -14.98 -5.65
CA ILE A 162 -17.21 -14.28 -5.40
C ILE A 162 -18.05 -14.22 -6.68
N TYR A 163 -17.45 -13.88 -7.81
CA TYR A 163 -18.17 -13.73 -9.08
C TYR A 163 -18.78 -15.06 -9.58
N PHE A 164 -18.04 -16.17 -9.48
CA PHE A 164 -18.52 -17.47 -9.98
C PHE A 164 -19.28 -18.29 -8.94
N CYS A 165 -18.86 -18.26 -7.67
CA CYS A 165 -19.40 -19.12 -6.62
C CYS A 165 -20.35 -18.39 -5.66
N ASN A 166 -20.48 -17.06 -5.74
CA ASN A 166 -21.20 -16.22 -4.78
C ASN A 166 -20.73 -16.42 -3.32
N TRP A 167 -19.46 -16.78 -3.13
CA TRP A 167 -18.87 -17.01 -1.82
C TRP A 167 -18.35 -15.70 -1.22
N LEU A 168 -19.27 -14.91 -0.68
CA LEU A 168 -19.01 -13.58 -0.13
C LEU A 168 -17.99 -13.58 1.02
N TRP A 169 -17.90 -14.68 1.77
CA TRP A 169 -16.91 -14.88 2.85
C TRP A 169 -15.45 -14.90 2.37
N ALA A 170 -15.21 -15.09 1.07
CA ALA A 170 -13.87 -15.05 0.49
C ALA A 170 -13.23 -13.65 0.61
N ASP A 171 -14.02 -12.57 0.50
CA ASP A 171 -13.50 -11.20 0.69
C ASP A 171 -12.99 -11.04 2.12
N ALA A 172 -13.82 -11.40 3.11
CA ALA A 172 -13.49 -11.28 4.51
C ALA A 172 -12.19 -12.02 4.91
N ILE A 173 -11.97 -13.25 4.41
CA ILE A 173 -10.71 -13.98 4.67
C ILE A 173 -9.51 -13.23 4.11
N VAL A 174 -9.61 -12.75 2.86
CA VAL A 174 -8.52 -11.99 2.24
C VAL A 174 -8.33 -10.65 2.94
N SER A 175 -9.38 -9.97 3.38
CA SER A 175 -9.29 -8.74 4.17
C SER A 175 -8.53 -8.95 5.47
N LEU A 176 -8.78 -10.06 6.19
CA LEU A 176 -8.03 -10.40 7.41
C LEU A 176 -6.55 -10.65 7.12
N LEU A 177 -6.24 -11.31 6.01
CA LEU A 177 -4.87 -11.53 5.56
C LEU A 177 -4.18 -10.19 5.27
N VAL A 178 -4.80 -9.31 4.47
CA VAL A 178 -4.22 -8.01 4.12
C VAL A 178 -4.10 -7.10 5.34
N ALA A 179 -5.10 -7.08 6.22
CA ALA A 179 -5.04 -6.34 7.49
C ALA A 179 -3.87 -6.81 8.38
N THR A 180 -3.60 -8.12 8.41
CA THR A 180 -2.44 -8.65 9.14
C THR A 180 -1.13 -8.14 8.54
N ILE A 181 -1.00 -8.15 7.21
CA ILE A 181 0.19 -7.62 6.52
C ILE A 181 0.37 -6.14 6.82
N LEU A 182 -0.70 -5.34 6.77
CA LEU A 182 -0.67 -3.91 7.08
C LEU A 182 -0.18 -3.64 8.51
N ILE A 183 -0.66 -4.40 9.50
CA ILE A 183 -0.20 -4.27 10.89
C ILE A 183 1.30 -4.57 10.99
N LEU A 184 1.77 -5.65 10.36
CA LEU A 184 3.19 -6.01 10.39
C LEU A 184 4.06 -4.92 9.73
N SER A 185 3.65 -4.41 8.57
CA SER A 185 4.33 -3.32 7.87
C SER A 185 4.35 -2.03 8.70
N ALA A 186 3.23 -1.67 9.34
CA ALA A 186 3.13 -0.49 10.18
C ALA A 186 4.02 -0.58 11.43
N VAL A 187 4.05 -1.75 12.09
CA VAL A 187 4.93 -1.99 13.24
C VAL A 187 6.41 -1.94 12.83
N SER A 188 6.76 -2.50 11.68
CA SER A 188 8.14 -2.39 11.14
C SER A 188 8.51 -0.92 10.91
N LEU A 189 7.65 -0.16 10.20
CA LEU A 189 7.88 1.26 9.91
C LEU A 189 8.09 2.09 11.18
N MET A 190 7.22 1.90 12.18
CA MET A 190 7.35 2.59 13.47
C MET A 190 8.64 2.22 14.20
N ARG A 191 9.02 0.94 14.18
CA ARG A 191 10.25 0.46 14.82
C ARG A 191 11.48 1.05 14.15
N ASP A 192 11.51 1.09 12.82
CA ASP A 192 12.62 1.62 12.04
C ASP A 192 12.75 3.15 12.26
N SER A 193 11.62 3.85 12.31
CA SER A 193 11.57 5.30 12.59
C SER A 193 12.08 5.64 14.00
N LEU A 194 11.71 4.84 15.00
CA LEU A 194 12.20 5.01 16.39
C LEU A 194 13.69 4.69 16.53
N GLN A 195 14.22 3.74 15.76
CA GLN A 195 15.66 3.47 15.73
C GLN A 195 16.43 4.62 15.07
N ALA A 196 15.86 5.24 14.03
CA ALA A 196 16.46 6.40 13.37
C ALA A 196 16.49 7.67 14.23
N MET A 197 15.73 7.71 15.34
CA MET A 197 15.73 8.78 16.34
C MET A 197 16.91 8.70 17.32
N LYS A 198 17.54 7.53 17.48
CA LYS A 198 18.70 7.32 18.36
C LYS A 198 20.01 7.72 17.69
#